data_AF-A0A439ZR94-F1
#
_entry.id   AF-A0A439ZR94-F1
#
_cell.length_a   1.000
_cell.length_b   1.000
_cell.length_c   1.000
_cell.angle_alpha   90.00
_cell.angle_beta   90.00
_cell.angle_gamma   90.00
#
_symmetry.space_group_name_H-M   'P 1'
#
loop_
_entity.id
_entity.type
_entity.pdbx_description
1 polymer ?
#
loop_
_entity_poly.entity_id
_entity_poly.type
_entity_poly.pdbx_seq_one_letter_code
_entity_poly.pdbx_strand_id
1 'polypeptide(L)'
;MAGRLGAMPAMARQNNRARSVAARQVMLLAIAAVSACNTGDVFALQPAVDVGSQTAAVPETPQYSAPQYSAPQYSAPQYTGMQRLVPSNPYMTAAYPRMDEPMSPAEQMPQSEVDCRNELRRLGVVYTDVQPIHEGQCGIDYPVRVSAIGSVGMKPSATLTCNMAATFATWTRNELVPAARWRYFSGVKTIHQGSSYSCRNIAGEGVLSEHGKGNALDVMSIELNNGDDIDVRKPGLFAFRTRGFLNNVRADGCQYFTTVLGPGYNYDHRNHFHFDIKNRRSGYRACR
;
A
#
# COMPACT_ATOMS: atom_id res chain seq x y z
N MET A 1 63.44 26.54 60.62
CA MET A 1 63.57 27.72 61.51
C MET A 1 62.52 28.75 61.11
N ALA A 2 61.71 29.20 62.08
CA ALA A 2 60.82 30.38 62.13
C ALA A 2 59.88 30.68 60.92
N GLY A 3 58.56 30.86 61.02
CA GLY A 3 57.69 31.21 62.15
C GLY A 3 57.23 32.67 62.07
N ARG A 4 55.90 32.89 61.91
CA ARG A 4 55.01 34.05 62.29
C ARG A 4 53.99 34.36 61.17
N LEU A 5 52.68 34.15 61.31
CA LEU A 5 51.62 34.68 62.20
C LEU A 5 50.99 36.02 61.74
N GLY A 6 49.68 35.95 61.42
CA GLY A 6 48.62 36.96 61.63
C GLY A 6 48.57 38.15 60.65
N ALA A 7 47.41 38.75 60.30
CA ALA A 7 46.06 38.64 60.84
C ALA A 7 45.01 39.10 59.79
N MET A 8 43.75 38.71 60.02
CA MET A 8 42.54 39.20 59.33
C MET A 8 42.25 40.67 59.64
N PRO A 9 41.37 41.30 58.85
CA PRO A 9 40.19 41.91 59.46
C PRO A 9 38.87 41.43 58.83
N ALA A 10 37.82 41.69 59.59
CA ALA A 10 36.49 41.11 59.53
C ALA A 10 35.52 41.84 58.58
N MET A 11 34.52 41.06 58.15
CA MET A 11 33.12 41.41 57.95
C MET A 11 32.75 42.76 57.31
N ALA A 12 32.20 42.67 56.09
CA ALA A 12 31.05 43.49 55.70
C ALA A 12 29.93 42.57 55.18
N ARG A 13 28.80 42.64 55.87
CA ARG A 13 27.60 41.81 55.77
C ARG A 13 26.47 42.72 55.30
N GLN A 14 26.05 42.65 54.03
CA GLN A 14 24.80 43.17 53.42
C GLN A 14 25.06 43.29 51.91
N ASN A 15 24.30 42.73 50.97
CA ASN A 15 22.86 42.84 50.77
C ASN A 15 22.40 41.74 49.79
N ASN A 16 21.90 40.61 50.31
CA ASN A 16 21.25 39.57 49.50
C ASN A 16 19.71 39.56 49.65
N ARG A 17 19.12 40.71 50.01
CA ARG A 17 17.68 40.86 50.28
C ARG A 17 16.90 41.63 49.20
N ALA A 18 17.42 41.74 47.98
CA ALA A 18 16.75 42.47 46.88
C ALA A 18 16.49 41.62 45.62
N ARG A 19 16.50 40.28 45.71
CA ARG A 19 16.17 39.40 44.59
C ARG A 19 15.05 38.38 44.85
N SER A 20 14.43 38.42 46.03
CA SER A 20 13.45 37.43 46.46
C SER A 20 12.00 37.95 46.61
N VAL A 21 11.69 39.15 46.12
CA VAL A 21 10.34 39.74 46.21
C VAL A 21 9.65 39.95 44.85
N ALA A 22 10.36 39.83 43.72
CA ALA A 22 9.77 39.91 42.37
C ALA A 22 9.33 38.56 41.78
N ALA A 23 9.45 37.45 42.52
CA ALA A 23 9.06 36.10 42.07
C ALA A 23 7.81 35.56 42.79
N ARG A 24 7.06 36.42 43.51
CA ARG A 24 5.84 36.04 44.25
C ARG A 24 4.55 36.73 43.77
N GLN A 25 4.58 37.37 42.60
CA GLN A 25 3.43 38.09 42.01
C GLN A 25 2.92 37.50 40.68
N VAL A 26 3.28 36.25 40.34
CA VAL A 26 2.70 35.51 39.19
C VAL A 26 2.07 34.17 39.61
N MET A 27 2.05 33.86 40.91
CA MET A 27 1.50 32.60 41.43
C MET A 27 0.26 32.84 42.30
N LEU A 28 -0.69 33.66 41.83
CA LEU A 28 -1.99 33.88 42.50
C LEU A 28 -3.13 34.20 41.51
N LEU A 29 -3.15 33.56 40.34
CA LEU A 29 -4.26 33.65 39.37
C LEU A 29 -4.56 32.30 38.68
N ALA A 30 -4.57 31.20 39.45
CA ALA A 30 -4.93 29.88 38.94
C ALA A 30 -5.57 28.95 39.99
N ILE A 31 -6.46 29.48 40.84
CA ILE A 31 -7.32 28.64 41.69
C ILE A 31 -8.75 29.19 41.63
N ALA A 32 -9.49 28.77 40.60
CA ALA A 32 -10.95 28.79 40.57
C ALA A 32 -11.42 27.68 39.61
N ALA A 33 -11.25 26.42 40.05
CA ALA A 33 -11.82 25.26 39.40
C ALA A 33 -12.31 24.29 40.47
N VAL A 34 -13.49 24.54 41.05
CA VAL A 34 -14.32 23.48 41.64
C VAL A 34 -15.80 23.85 41.50
N SER A 35 -16.58 22.86 41.05
CA SER A 35 -18.04 22.70 41.17
C SER A 35 -18.95 23.41 40.17
N ALA A 36 -19.14 22.74 39.03
CA ALA A 36 -20.46 22.56 38.45
C ALA A 36 -20.56 21.13 37.87
N CYS A 37 -20.58 20.13 38.75
CA CYS A 37 -21.11 18.82 38.39
C CYS A 37 -22.63 18.96 38.29
N ASN A 38 -23.16 19.11 37.07
CA ASN A 38 -24.57 18.79 36.83
C ASN A 38 -24.68 17.27 36.78
N THR A 39 -25.22 16.66 37.83
CA THR A 39 -25.77 15.31 37.77
C THR A 39 -27.08 15.37 36.99
N GLY A 40 -26.98 15.39 35.66
CA GLY A 40 -28.09 15.14 34.76
C GLY A 40 -28.16 13.64 34.48
N ASP A 41 -29.15 13.00 35.11
CA ASP A 41 -29.77 11.70 34.80
C ASP A 41 -29.06 10.75 33.83
N VAL A 42 -28.39 9.75 34.39
CA VAL A 42 -27.78 8.63 33.66
C VAL A 42 -28.78 7.49 33.35
N PHE A 43 -30.10 7.73 33.49
CA PHE A 43 -31.14 6.70 33.35
C PHE A 43 -32.23 7.00 32.31
N ALA A 44 -32.07 8.01 31.45
CA ALA A 44 -33.04 8.31 30.39
C ALA A 44 -32.38 8.43 29.00
N LEU A 45 -31.74 7.35 28.55
CA LEU A 45 -31.55 7.12 27.12
C LEU A 45 -32.74 6.31 26.61
N GLN A 46 -33.83 7.00 26.25
CA GLN A 46 -34.78 6.43 25.30
C GLN A 46 -34.14 6.50 23.91
N PRO A 47 -33.91 5.37 23.24
CA PRO A 47 -33.59 5.42 21.81
C PRO A 47 -34.89 5.78 21.07
N ALA A 48 -34.99 7.01 20.59
CA ALA A 48 -35.90 7.35 19.50
C ALA A 48 -35.32 6.78 18.20
N VAL A 49 -35.42 5.46 18.04
CA VAL A 49 -35.26 4.80 16.75
C VAL A 49 -36.56 4.04 16.52
N ASP A 50 -37.42 4.66 15.72
CA ASP A 50 -38.61 4.05 15.17
C ASP A 50 -38.15 2.95 14.18
N VAL A 51 -38.00 1.73 14.68
CA VAL A 51 -37.87 0.54 13.83
C VAL A 51 -39.26 0.21 13.31
N GLY A 52 -39.64 0.90 12.23
CA GLY A 52 -40.75 0.49 11.39
C GLY A 52 -40.51 -0.93 10.90
N SER A 53 -41.19 -1.89 11.53
CA SER A 53 -41.32 -3.25 11.01
C SER A 53 -42.18 -3.21 9.76
N GLN A 54 -41.59 -2.84 8.63
CA GLN A 54 -42.15 -3.18 7.33
C GLN A 54 -41.60 -4.55 6.94
N THR A 55 -42.50 -5.53 7.01
CA THR A 55 -42.41 -6.78 6.26
C THR A 55 -42.00 -6.48 4.82
N ALA A 56 -40.81 -6.91 4.42
CA ALA A 56 -40.38 -6.92 3.03
C ALA A 56 -41.23 -7.93 2.25
N ALA A 57 -42.37 -7.48 1.74
CA ALA A 57 -43.04 -8.13 0.63
C ALA A 57 -42.25 -7.79 -0.64
N VAL A 58 -41.83 -8.82 -1.37
CA VAL A 58 -41.18 -8.72 -2.67
C VAL A 58 -42.18 -8.13 -3.68
N PRO A 59 -41.92 -6.99 -4.34
CA PRO A 59 -42.68 -6.59 -5.51
C PRO A 59 -42.18 -7.38 -6.72
N GLU A 60 -43.10 -8.04 -7.43
CA GLU A 60 -42.87 -8.60 -8.76
C GLU A 60 -42.38 -7.50 -9.71
N THR A 61 -41.30 -7.80 -10.43
CA THR A 61 -40.75 -6.93 -11.47
C THR A 61 -41.71 -6.83 -12.66
N PRO A 62 -42.02 -5.63 -13.18
CA PRO A 62 -42.69 -5.50 -14.47
C PRO A 62 -41.71 -5.90 -15.59
N GLN A 63 -42.14 -6.86 -16.42
CA GLN A 63 -41.46 -7.23 -17.67
C GLN A 63 -41.40 -6.01 -18.60
N TYR A 64 -40.21 -5.45 -18.78
CA TYR A 64 -39.96 -4.47 -19.84
C TYR A 64 -39.66 -5.22 -21.14
N SER A 65 -40.57 -5.14 -22.09
CA SER A 65 -40.42 -5.65 -23.45
C SER A 65 -39.34 -4.85 -24.19
N ALA A 66 -38.40 -5.57 -24.83
CA ALA A 66 -37.40 -4.97 -25.69
C ALA A 66 -38.06 -4.32 -26.93
N PRO A 67 -37.58 -3.16 -27.41
CA PRO A 67 -38.07 -2.56 -28.64
C PRO A 67 -37.67 -3.41 -29.86
N GLN A 68 -38.66 -3.72 -30.70
CA GLN A 68 -38.45 -4.38 -31.98
C GLN A 68 -37.75 -3.42 -32.95
N TYR A 69 -36.49 -3.73 -33.31
CA TYR A 69 -35.87 -3.18 -34.50
C TYR A 69 -36.39 -3.93 -35.72
N SER A 70 -37.13 -3.22 -36.58
CA SER A 70 -37.52 -3.70 -37.90
C SER A 70 -36.31 -3.66 -38.85
N ALA A 71 -35.91 -4.83 -39.34
CA ALA A 71 -34.96 -4.94 -40.45
C ALA A 71 -35.64 -4.53 -41.78
N PRO A 72 -34.93 -3.87 -42.72
CA PRO A 72 -35.48 -3.54 -44.02
C PRO A 72 -35.67 -4.81 -44.87
N GLN A 73 -36.83 -4.89 -45.53
CA GLN A 73 -37.18 -5.98 -46.45
C GLN A 73 -36.34 -5.89 -47.73
N TYR A 74 -35.49 -6.89 -47.95
CA TYR A 74 -34.98 -7.22 -49.28
C TYR A 74 -35.80 -8.38 -49.85
N SER A 75 -36.48 -8.13 -50.97
CA SER A 75 -37.18 -9.13 -51.76
C SER A 75 -36.18 -10.01 -52.51
N ALA A 76 -36.15 -11.31 -52.19
CA ALA A 76 -35.45 -12.32 -52.98
C ALA A 76 -36.37 -12.89 -54.08
N PRO A 77 -35.86 -13.17 -55.29
CA PRO A 77 -36.66 -13.74 -56.37
C PRO A 77 -37.01 -15.22 -56.11
N GLN A 78 -38.21 -15.59 -56.52
CA GLN A 78 -38.77 -16.93 -56.46
C GLN A 78 -38.03 -17.85 -57.45
N TYR A 79 -37.40 -18.91 -56.93
CA TYR A 79 -37.04 -20.08 -57.75
C TYR A 79 -37.81 -21.29 -57.25
N THR A 80 -38.72 -21.75 -58.11
CA THR A 80 -39.41 -23.04 -58.05
C THR A 80 -38.41 -24.16 -58.31
N GLY A 81 -38.30 -25.11 -57.38
CA GLY A 81 -37.41 -26.26 -57.54
C GLY A 81 -37.51 -27.28 -56.41
N MET A 82 -38.43 -28.24 -56.58
CA MET A 82 -38.47 -29.60 -56.02
C MET A 82 -38.01 -29.81 -54.56
N GLN A 83 -38.98 -29.90 -53.64
CA GLN A 83 -38.82 -30.52 -52.32
C GLN A 83 -38.25 -31.94 -52.42
N ARG A 84 -37.06 -32.15 -51.84
CA ARG A 84 -36.58 -33.47 -51.46
C ARG A 84 -37.15 -33.78 -50.06
N LEU A 85 -38.01 -34.78 -49.97
CA LEU A 85 -38.48 -35.35 -48.71
C LEU A 85 -37.26 -35.83 -47.90
N VAL A 86 -36.97 -35.17 -46.77
CA VAL A 86 -36.04 -35.69 -45.75
C VAL A 86 -36.87 -35.96 -44.49
N PRO A 87 -36.84 -37.19 -43.93
CA PRO A 87 -37.61 -37.52 -42.74
C PRO A 87 -37.15 -36.71 -41.52
N SER A 88 -38.10 -36.14 -40.81
CA SER A 88 -37.91 -35.63 -39.44
C SER A 88 -37.50 -36.77 -38.52
N ASN A 89 -36.24 -36.79 -38.10
CA ASN A 89 -35.81 -37.61 -36.97
C ASN A 89 -34.94 -36.77 -36.02
N PRO A 90 -35.39 -36.48 -34.79
CA PRO A 90 -34.65 -35.69 -33.82
C PRO A 90 -33.75 -36.63 -33.01
N TYR A 91 -32.65 -37.07 -33.61
CA TYR A 91 -31.58 -37.67 -32.82
C TYR A 91 -30.49 -36.62 -32.60
N MET A 92 -30.43 -36.17 -31.36
CA MET A 92 -29.31 -35.50 -30.72
C MET A 92 -27.98 -36.00 -31.29
N THR A 93 -27.39 -35.29 -32.24
CA THR A 93 -25.95 -35.35 -32.42
C THR A 93 -25.37 -34.62 -31.23
N ALA A 94 -25.02 -35.37 -30.19
CA ALA A 94 -24.07 -34.93 -29.19
C ALA A 94 -22.94 -34.20 -29.93
N ALA A 95 -22.77 -32.92 -29.64
CA ALA A 95 -21.71 -32.11 -30.19
C ALA A 95 -20.39 -32.66 -29.67
N TYR A 96 -19.87 -33.69 -30.33
CA TYR A 96 -18.49 -34.09 -30.15
C TYR A 96 -17.64 -32.89 -30.60
N PRO A 97 -16.75 -32.35 -29.75
CA PRO A 97 -15.86 -31.29 -30.17
C PRO A 97 -15.10 -31.78 -31.40
N ARG A 98 -15.06 -30.96 -32.46
CA ARG A 98 -14.27 -31.28 -33.64
C ARG A 98 -12.82 -31.40 -33.19
N MET A 99 -12.27 -32.61 -33.29
CA MET A 99 -10.87 -32.93 -33.00
C MET A 99 -9.90 -32.25 -33.99
N ASP A 100 -10.42 -31.59 -35.01
CA ASP A 100 -9.67 -30.89 -36.06
C ASP A 100 -9.43 -29.40 -35.78
N GLU A 101 -9.95 -28.86 -34.67
CA GLU A 101 -9.52 -27.54 -34.21
C GLU A 101 -8.21 -27.75 -33.45
N PRO A 102 -7.04 -27.32 -34.00
CA PRO A 102 -5.83 -27.32 -33.21
C PRO A 102 -6.13 -26.47 -31.98
N MET A 103 -6.04 -27.07 -30.79
CA MET A 103 -6.10 -26.33 -29.54
C MET A 103 -5.21 -25.10 -29.72
N SER A 104 -5.77 -23.90 -29.50
CA SER A 104 -4.95 -22.70 -29.46
C SER A 104 -3.74 -23.01 -28.57
N PRO A 105 -2.50 -22.72 -29.02
CA PRO A 105 -1.35 -22.97 -28.19
C PRO A 105 -1.64 -22.30 -26.85
N ALA A 106 -1.68 -23.08 -25.76
CA ALA A 106 -1.62 -22.47 -24.44
C ALA A 106 -0.39 -21.58 -24.49
N GLU A 107 -0.57 -20.28 -24.42
CA GLU A 107 0.51 -19.32 -24.59
C GLU A 107 1.49 -19.58 -23.45
N GLN A 108 2.52 -20.37 -23.74
CA GLN A 108 3.41 -20.88 -22.71
C GLN A 108 4.18 -19.70 -22.13
N MET A 109 4.15 -19.60 -20.80
CA MET A 109 4.87 -18.55 -20.08
C MET A 109 6.33 -18.49 -20.54
N PRO A 110 6.85 -17.30 -20.91
CA PRO A 110 8.22 -17.14 -21.36
C PRO A 110 9.22 -17.69 -20.35
N GLN A 111 10.34 -18.23 -20.82
CA GLN A 111 11.36 -18.82 -19.94
C GLN A 111 11.86 -17.84 -18.88
N SER A 112 12.01 -16.55 -19.22
CA SER A 112 12.39 -15.49 -18.28
C SER A 112 11.41 -15.34 -17.11
N GLU A 113 10.12 -15.52 -17.38
CA GLU A 113 9.08 -15.48 -16.36
C GLU A 113 9.14 -16.74 -15.49
N VAL A 114 9.32 -17.92 -16.10
CA VAL A 114 9.52 -19.19 -15.37
C VAL A 114 10.73 -19.10 -14.43
N ASP A 115 11.85 -18.58 -14.91
CA ASP A 115 13.08 -18.39 -14.13
C ASP A 115 12.86 -17.40 -12.99
N CYS A 116 12.14 -16.31 -13.24
CA CYS A 116 11.79 -15.37 -12.19
C CYS A 116 10.89 -16.01 -11.12
N ARG A 117 9.92 -16.87 -11.49
CA ARG A 117 9.11 -17.61 -10.51
C ARG A 117 9.95 -18.59 -9.69
N ASN A 118 10.96 -19.21 -10.29
CA ASN A 118 11.93 -20.01 -9.55
C ASN A 118 12.68 -19.16 -8.53
N GLU A 119 13.07 -17.94 -8.89
CA GLU A 119 13.73 -17.02 -7.98
C GLU A 119 12.83 -16.56 -6.84
N LEU A 120 11.56 -16.21 -7.12
CA LEU A 120 10.58 -15.90 -6.07
C LEU A 120 10.46 -17.04 -5.05
N ARG A 121 10.43 -18.30 -5.52
CA ARG A 121 10.41 -19.48 -4.63
C ARG A 121 11.66 -19.57 -3.76
N ARG A 122 12.86 -19.34 -4.32
CA ARG A 122 14.13 -19.34 -3.54
C ARG A 122 14.19 -18.20 -2.52
N LEU A 123 13.61 -17.06 -2.85
CA LEU A 123 13.47 -15.91 -1.96
C LEU A 123 12.40 -16.13 -0.88
N GLY A 124 11.62 -17.22 -0.95
CA GLY A 124 10.54 -17.52 -0.02
C GLY A 124 9.35 -16.59 -0.17
N VAL A 125 9.14 -16.01 -1.36
CA VAL A 125 8.00 -15.15 -1.65
C VAL A 125 6.74 -16.01 -1.73
N VAL A 126 5.72 -15.63 -0.97
CA VAL A 126 4.38 -16.22 -1.05
C VAL A 126 3.59 -15.37 -2.03
N TYR A 127 3.23 -15.96 -3.17
CA TYR A 127 2.51 -15.27 -4.22
C TYR A 127 1.50 -16.18 -4.92
N THR A 128 0.56 -15.56 -5.63
CA THR A 128 -0.32 -16.23 -6.60
C THR A 128 -0.17 -15.55 -7.96
N ASP A 129 -0.15 -16.32 -9.04
CA ASP A 129 -0.27 -15.75 -10.37
C ASP A 129 -1.68 -15.18 -10.58
N VAL A 130 -1.75 -14.05 -11.27
CA VAL A 130 -2.99 -13.34 -11.60
C VAL A 130 -3.14 -13.31 -13.12
N GLN A 131 -4.37 -13.23 -13.63
CA GLN A 131 -4.60 -13.07 -15.06
C GLN A 131 -3.91 -11.79 -15.58
N PRO A 132 -3.44 -11.79 -16.85
CA PRO A 132 -2.87 -10.61 -17.48
C PRO A 132 -3.78 -9.39 -17.31
N ILE A 133 -3.17 -8.24 -17.01
CA ILE A 133 -3.89 -6.98 -16.84
C ILE A 133 -3.59 -6.12 -18.06
N HIS A 134 -4.62 -5.67 -18.77
CA HIS A 134 -4.49 -4.77 -19.91
C HIS A 134 -5.59 -3.69 -19.83
N GLU A 135 -5.19 -2.49 -19.44
CA GLU A 135 -6.09 -1.34 -19.21
C GLU A 135 -5.56 -0.11 -19.96
N GLY A 136 -5.89 0.00 -21.25
CA GLY A 136 -5.41 1.09 -22.10
C GLY A 136 -3.89 1.06 -22.23
N GLN A 137 -3.19 2.04 -21.65
CA GLN A 137 -1.72 2.10 -21.64
C GLN A 137 -1.10 1.34 -20.46
N CYS A 138 -1.91 0.92 -19.49
CA CYS A 138 -1.48 0.18 -18.31
C CYS A 138 -1.54 -1.32 -18.56
N GLY A 139 -0.68 -2.07 -17.88
CA GLY A 139 -0.79 -3.50 -17.90
C GLY A 139 0.40 -4.23 -17.31
N ILE A 140 0.17 -5.51 -17.04
CA ILE A 140 1.16 -6.48 -16.62
C ILE A 140 0.81 -7.78 -17.32
N ASP A 141 1.72 -8.30 -18.15
CA ASP A 141 1.48 -9.53 -18.92
C ASP A 141 1.42 -10.77 -18.01
N TYR A 142 2.31 -10.83 -17.01
CA TYR A 142 2.40 -11.95 -16.07
C TYR A 142 2.42 -11.47 -14.61
N PRO A 143 1.29 -10.95 -14.10
CA PRO A 143 1.24 -10.34 -12.78
C PRO A 143 1.34 -11.39 -11.66
N VAL A 144 2.11 -11.05 -10.63
CA VAL A 144 2.17 -11.81 -9.38
C VAL A 144 1.56 -11.00 -8.26
N ARG A 145 0.69 -11.62 -7.47
CA ARG A 145 0.14 -11.03 -6.24
C ARG A 145 0.90 -11.58 -5.04
N VAL A 146 1.72 -10.75 -4.42
CA VAL A 146 2.59 -11.09 -3.29
C VAL A 146 1.88 -10.83 -1.97
N SER A 147 1.79 -11.85 -1.12
CA SER A 147 1.17 -11.76 0.21
C SER A 147 2.19 -11.85 1.36
N ALA A 148 3.39 -12.39 1.11
CA ALA A 148 4.48 -12.41 2.09
C ALA A 148 5.84 -12.63 1.42
N ILE A 149 6.92 -12.31 2.15
CA ILE A 149 8.31 -12.59 1.80
C ILE A 149 8.96 -13.28 3.00
N GLY A 150 9.13 -14.60 2.92
CA GLY A 150 9.51 -15.42 4.06
C GLY A 150 8.50 -15.29 5.20
N SER A 151 8.96 -14.85 6.38
CA SER A 151 8.08 -14.59 7.54
C SER A 151 7.48 -13.18 7.56
N VAL A 152 7.82 -12.31 6.59
CA VAL A 152 7.35 -10.92 6.54
C VAL A 152 6.06 -10.85 5.74
N GLY A 153 4.95 -10.50 6.38
CA GLY A 153 3.67 -10.29 5.69
C GLY A 153 3.69 -9.04 4.80
N MET A 154 2.89 -9.05 3.73
CA MET A 154 2.64 -7.89 2.86
C MET A 154 1.16 -7.52 2.95
N LYS A 155 0.85 -6.32 3.47
CA LYS A 155 -0.53 -5.88 3.70
C LYS A 155 -0.84 -4.50 3.09
N PRO A 156 -1.91 -4.37 2.28
CA PRO A 156 -2.55 -5.46 1.54
C PRO A 156 -1.55 -6.17 0.60
N SER A 157 -1.93 -7.31 0.02
CA SER A 157 -1.09 -8.00 -0.95
C SER A 157 -0.79 -7.12 -2.16
N ALA A 158 0.45 -7.13 -2.64
CA ALA A 158 0.92 -6.26 -3.71
C ALA A 158 0.83 -6.98 -5.07
N THR A 159 0.23 -6.34 -6.07
CA THR A 159 0.23 -6.86 -7.45
C THR A 159 1.36 -6.19 -8.24
N LEU A 160 2.32 -6.98 -8.71
CA LEU A 160 3.58 -6.50 -9.30
C LEU A 160 3.98 -7.34 -10.52
N THR A 161 4.94 -6.85 -11.30
CA THR A 161 5.72 -7.70 -12.20
C THR A 161 6.58 -8.67 -11.38
N CYS A 162 6.92 -9.82 -11.95
CA CYS A 162 7.77 -10.78 -11.25
C CYS A 162 9.14 -10.17 -10.89
N ASN A 163 9.74 -9.42 -11.82
CA ASN A 163 11.04 -8.77 -11.59
C ASN A 163 10.99 -7.76 -10.43
N MET A 164 9.93 -6.93 -10.36
CA MET A 164 9.75 -6.01 -9.23
C MET A 164 9.56 -6.76 -7.91
N ALA A 165 8.77 -7.84 -7.91
CA ALA A 165 8.60 -8.68 -6.73
C ALA A 165 9.91 -9.32 -6.27
N ALA A 166 10.73 -9.85 -7.19
CA ALA A 166 12.03 -10.45 -6.88
C ALA A 166 13.02 -9.41 -6.35
N THR A 167 13.07 -8.23 -6.97
CA THR A 167 13.91 -7.11 -6.53
C THR A 167 13.54 -6.68 -5.11
N PHE A 168 12.24 -6.50 -4.85
CA PHE A 168 11.75 -6.07 -3.53
C PHE A 168 11.95 -7.15 -2.47
N ALA A 169 11.77 -8.43 -2.80
CA ALA A 169 12.03 -9.54 -1.90
C ALA A 169 13.52 -9.66 -1.54
N THR A 170 14.40 -9.49 -2.51
CA THR A 170 15.86 -9.51 -2.28
C THR A 170 16.27 -8.39 -1.34
N TRP A 171 15.85 -7.15 -1.62
CA TRP A 171 16.10 -6.00 -0.75
C TRP A 171 15.53 -6.21 0.67
N THR A 172 14.31 -6.74 0.77
CA THR A 172 13.66 -7.00 2.06
C THR A 172 14.48 -7.96 2.92
N ARG A 173 14.99 -9.04 2.32
CA ARG A 173 15.78 -10.06 3.03
C ARG A 173 17.18 -9.59 3.39
N ASN A 174 17.83 -8.87 2.49
CA ASN A 174 19.24 -8.51 2.62
C ASN A 174 19.46 -7.22 3.40
N GLU A 175 18.53 -6.27 3.31
CA GLU A 175 18.69 -4.93 3.88
C GLU A 175 17.66 -4.67 4.98
N LEU A 176 16.38 -4.71 4.66
CA LEU A 176 15.32 -4.26 5.58
C LEU A 176 15.27 -5.10 6.86
N VAL A 177 15.24 -6.43 6.73
CA VAL A 177 15.15 -7.34 7.87
C VAL A 177 16.41 -7.25 8.75
N PRO A 178 17.64 -7.29 8.22
CA PRO A 178 18.85 -7.06 9.00
C PRO A 178 18.88 -5.67 9.65
N ALA A 179 18.52 -4.60 8.93
CA ALA A 179 18.49 -3.26 9.49
C ALA A 179 17.53 -3.15 10.68
N ALA A 180 16.35 -3.76 10.59
CA ALA A 180 15.40 -3.82 11.71
C ALA A 180 15.98 -4.59 12.90
N ARG A 181 16.63 -5.74 12.67
CA ARG A 181 17.27 -6.52 13.73
C ARG A 181 18.38 -5.75 14.43
N TRP A 182 19.26 -5.10 13.67
CA TRP A 182 20.36 -4.31 14.25
C TRP A 182 19.87 -3.06 14.96
N ARG A 183 18.89 -2.36 14.39
CA ARG A 183 18.44 -1.06 14.89
C ARG A 183 17.41 -1.20 15.99
N TYR A 184 16.55 -2.21 15.97
CA TYR A 184 15.41 -2.40 16.90
C TYR A 184 15.51 -3.66 17.76
N PHE A 185 16.52 -4.51 17.56
CA PHE A 185 16.63 -5.82 18.21
C PHE A 185 15.38 -6.69 18.00
N SER A 186 14.71 -6.48 16.87
CA SER A 186 13.44 -7.11 16.51
C SER A 186 13.42 -7.43 15.02
N GLY A 187 12.69 -8.48 14.63
CA GLY A 187 12.47 -8.79 13.22
C GLY A 187 11.33 -7.96 12.63
N VAL A 188 11.22 -7.96 11.31
CA VAL A 188 10.04 -7.42 10.61
C VAL A 188 8.93 -8.46 10.61
N LYS A 189 7.73 -8.03 10.98
CA LYS A 189 6.51 -8.83 10.98
C LYS A 189 5.68 -8.59 9.72
N THR A 190 5.41 -7.33 9.41
CA THR A 190 4.56 -6.94 8.27
C THR A 190 5.08 -5.66 7.62
N ILE A 191 5.08 -5.62 6.30
CA ILE A 191 5.22 -4.39 5.51
C ILE A 191 3.82 -3.93 5.12
N HIS A 192 3.48 -2.70 5.50
CA HIS A 192 2.21 -2.08 5.13
C HIS A 192 2.42 -1.23 3.87
N GLN A 193 1.89 -1.70 2.73
CA GLN A 193 1.97 -0.99 1.46
C GLN A 193 0.83 0.01 1.29
N GLY A 194 1.08 1.10 0.56
CA GLY A 194 0.09 2.12 0.21
C GLY A 194 -0.47 1.95 -1.21
N SER A 195 0.38 1.56 -2.16
CA SER A 195 0.00 1.37 -3.57
C SER A 195 0.93 0.35 -4.23
N SER A 196 0.37 -0.55 -5.03
CA SER A 196 1.11 -1.48 -5.90
C SER A 196 0.68 -1.24 -7.35
N TYR A 197 -0.05 -2.15 -7.99
CA TYR A 197 -0.64 -1.85 -9.30
C TYR A 197 -1.73 -0.79 -9.18
N SER A 198 -1.62 0.27 -9.99
CA SER A 198 -2.64 1.31 -10.11
C SER A 198 -2.43 2.06 -11.41
N CYS A 199 -3.42 1.99 -12.30
CA CYS A 199 -3.39 2.63 -13.60
C CYS A 199 -3.61 4.14 -13.47
N ARG A 200 -2.51 4.91 -13.52
CA ARG A 200 -2.52 6.38 -13.48
C ARG A 200 -1.26 6.98 -14.11
N ASN A 201 -1.37 8.22 -14.57
CA ASN A 201 -0.20 9.02 -14.92
C ASN A 201 0.49 9.57 -13.67
N ILE A 202 1.76 9.93 -13.80
CA ILE A 202 2.52 10.65 -12.77
C ILE A 202 1.87 12.02 -12.55
N ALA A 203 1.72 12.44 -11.29
CA ALA A 203 1.04 13.68 -10.96
C ALA A 203 1.71 14.89 -11.62
N GLY A 204 0.93 15.68 -12.36
CA GLY A 204 1.44 16.84 -13.10
C GLY A 204 2.25 16.50 -14.36
N GLU A 205 2.39 15.22 -14.71
CA GLU A 205 3.05 14.76 -15.92
C GLU A 205 2.06 14.01 -16.83
N GLY A 206 2.28 14.05 -18.14
CA GLY A 206 1.53 13.25 -19.12
C GLY A 206 2.05 11.82 -19.29
N VAL A 207 2.90 11.34 -18.36
CA VAL A 207 3.65 10.09 -18.48
C VAL A 207 3.05 9.03 -17.55
N LEU A 208 2.89 7.82 -18.07
CA LEU A 208 2.41 6.68 -17.29
C LEU A 208 3.33 6.38 -16.09
N SER A 209 2.73 6.21 -14.91
CA SER A 209 3.45 5.81 -13.70
C SER A 209 3.95 4.36 -13.80
N GLU A 210 5.07 4.06 -13.15
CA GLU A 210 5.54 2.68 -13.01
C GLU A 210 4.56 1.80 -12.21
N HIS A 211 3.66 2.39 -11.40
CA HIS A 211 2.54 1.66 -10.80
C HIS A 211 1.60 1.08 -11.85
N GLY A 212 1.34 1.79 -12.95
CA GLY A 212 0.51 1.32 -14.06
C GLY A 212 1.17 0.21 -14.88
N LYS A 213 2.46 -0.03 -14.66
CA LYS A 213 3.25 -1.13 -15.27
C LYS A 213 3.57 -2.25 -14.29
N GLY A 214 3.11 -2.16 -13.04
CA GLY A 214 3.45 -3.12 -11.98
C GLY A 214 4.90 -3.07 -11.50
N ASN A 215 5.65 -2.01 -11.85
CA ASN A 215 7.07 -1.85 -11.56
C ASN A 215 7.35 -0.93 -10.36
N ALA A 216 6.32 -0.57 -9.59
CA ALA A 216 6.45 0.28 -8.42
C ALA A 216 5.65 -0.23 -7.22
N LEU A 217 6.13 0.10 -6.02
CA LEU A 217 5.51 -0.21 -4.74
C LEU A 217 5.72 0.94 -3.75
N ASP A 218 4.65 1.36 -3.10
CA ASP A 218 4.68 2.36 -2.03
C ASP A 218 4.61 1.68 -0.66
N VAL A 219 5.53 1.97 0.25
CA VAL A 219 5.58 1.45 1.63
C VAL A 219 5.24 2.55 2.62
N MET A 220 4.21 2.32 3.44
CA MET A 220 3.66 3.28 4.41
C MET A 220 4.23 3.07 5.82
N SER A 221 4.37 1.81 6.26
CA SER A 221 4.92 1.49 7.58
C SER A 221 5.49 0.07 7.63
N ILE A 222 6.27 -0.18 8.67
CA ILE A 222 6.94 -1.47 8.92
C ILE A 222 6.61 -1.90 10.35
N GLU A 223 5.77 -2.91 10.47
CA GLU A 223 5.42 -3.54 11.75
C GLU A 223 6.50 -4.54 12.14
N LEU A 224 7.00 -4.44 13.36
CA LEU A 224 8.01 -5.32 13.92
C LEU A 224 7.41 -6.44 14.77
N ASN A 225 8.18 -7.51 15.01
CA ASN A 225 7.73 -8.68 15.78
C ASN A 225 7.43 -8.36 17.25
N ASN A 226 8.00 -7.28 17.79
CA ASN A 226 7.75 -6.78 19.15
C ASN A 226 6.52 -5.88 19.27
N GLY A 227 5.78 -5.64 18.16
CA GLY A 227 4.57 -4.83 18.13
C GLY A 227 4.79 -3.35 17.80
N ASP A 228 6.04 -2.89 17.69
CA ASP A 228 6.34 -1.54 17.24
C ASP A 228 5.97 -1.38 15.76
N ASP A 229 5.32 -0.26 15.41
CA ASP A 229 5.06 0.12 14.03
C ASP A 229 5.89 1.34 13.63
N ILE A 230 6.80 1.15 12.67
CA ILE A 230 7.64 2.20 12.15
C ILE A 230 6.89 2.90 11.02
N ASP A 231 6.14 3.95 11.38
CA ASP A 231 5.44 4.80 10.41
C ASP A 231 6.41 5.67 9.61
N VAL A 232 6.26 5.67 8.28
CA VAL A 232 7.04 6.52 7.37
C VAL A 232 6.55 7.97 7.39
N ARG A 233 5.31 8.23 7.84
CA ARG A 233 4.74 9.58 8.04
C ARG A 233 5.57 10.37 9.04
N LYS A 234 6.49 11.19 8.49
CA LYS A 234 7.32 12.20 9.16
C LYS A 234 7.71 11.79 10.59
N PRO A 235 8.84 11.10 10.80
CA PRO A 235 9.32 10.79 12.15
C PRO A 235 9.35 12.08 12.98
N GLY A 236 8.73 12.05 14.16
CA GLY A 236 8.65 13.21 15.05
C GLY A 236 10.04 13.82 15.33
N LEU A 237 10.10 15.08 15.75
CA LEU A 237 11.36 15.83 15.91
C LEU A 237 12.40 15.12 16.80
N PHE A 238 11.94 14.25 17.71
CA PHE A 238 12.76 13.48 18.65
C PHE A 238 12.89 11.99 18.29
N ALA A 239 12.39 11.56 17.13
CA ALA A 239 12.46 10.17 16.65
C ALA A 239 13.78 9.90 15.90
N PHE A 240 14.93 10.24 16.50
CA PHE A 240 16.25 10.10 15.88
C PHE A 240 16.56 8.65 15.45
N ARG A 241 16.09 7.66 16.22
CA ARG A 241 16.23 6.24 15.90
C ARG A 241 15.53 5.88 14.58
N THR A 242 14.26 6.25 14.48
CA THR A 242 13.42 6.08 13.29
C THR A 242 13.95 6.84 12.10
N ARG A 243 14.34 8.11 12.25
CA ARG A 243 14.91 8.88 11.16
C ARG A 243 16.18 8.22 10.59
N GLY A 244 17.06 7.73 11.46
CA GLY A 244 18.25 6.98 11.04
C GLY A 244 17.89 5.67 10.31
N PHE A 245 16.90 4.93 10.81
CA PHE A 245 16.42 3.71 10.16
C PHE A 245 15.84 3.99 8.76
N LEU A 246 14.95 4.97 8.64
CA LEU A 246 14.32 5.35 7.36
C LEU A 246 15.36 5.87 6.36
N ASN A 247 16.40 6.57 6.83
CA ASN A 247 17.52 6.97 5.97
C ASN A 247 18.30 5.78 5.43
N ASN A 248 18.55 4.75 6.25
CA ASN A 248 19.20 3.52 5.80
C ASN A 248 18.32 2.76 4.82
N VAL A 249 17.04 2.57 5.13
CA VAL A 249 16.03 1.97 4.22
C VAL A 249 16.10 2.61 2.83
N ARG A 250 16.15 3.95 2.77
CA ARG A 250 16.30 4.68 1.51
C ARG A 250 17.66 4.41 0.85
N ALA A 251 18.75 4.59 1.58
CA ALA A 251 20.11 4.46 1.03
C ALA A 251 20.39 3.04 0.50
N ASP A 252 20.03 2.02 1.27
CA ASP A 252 20.22 0.62 0.92
C ASP A 252 19.30 0.23 -0.24
N GLY A 253 18.06 0.72 -0.25
CA GLY A 253 17.13 0.55 -1.36
C GLY A 253 17.69 1.09 -2.68
N CYS A 254 18.44 2.19 -2.64
CA CYS A 254 19.06 2.77 -3.83
C CYS A 254 20.16 1.89 -4.45
N GLN A 255 20.48 0.71 -3.90
CA GLN A 255 21.32 -0.30 -4.56
C GLN A 255 20.50 -1.27 -5.42
N TYR A 256 19.22 -1.44 -5.12
CA TYR A 256 18.32 -2.39 -5.79
C TYR A 256 17.35 -1.72 -6.77
N PHE A 257 16.86 -0.52 -6.42
CA PHE A 257 15.85 0.19 -7.21
C PHE A 257 16.46 1.31 -8.03
N THR A 258 15.86 1.61 -9.19
CA THR A 258 16.27 2.77 -9.99
C THR A 258 15.70 4.07 -9.43
N THR A 259 14.63 3.99 -8.63
CA THR A 259 14.06 5.13 -7.94
C THR A 259 13.69 4.72 -6.52
N VAL A 260 14.12 5.53 -5.55
CA VAL A 260 13.64 5.49 -4.17
C VAL A 260 13.36 6.91 -3.75
N LEU A 261 12.08 7.23 -3.54
CA LEU A 261 11.64 8.55 -3.10
C LEU A 261 10.99 8.40 -1.73
N GLY A 262 11.41 9.21 -0.76
CA GLY A 262 10.87 9.12 0.59
C GLY A 262 10.63 10.48 1.26
N PRO A 263 10.32 10.44 2.58
CA PRO A 263 10.11 11.66 3.35
C PRO A 263 11.31 12.59 3.28
N GLY A 264 11.05 13.83 2.82
CA GLY A 264 12.08 14.86 2.61
C GLY A 264 12.33 15.20 1.15
N TYR A 265 11.83 14.41 0.20
CA TYR A 265 11.96 14.70 -1.24
C TYR A 265 10.95 15.75 -1.72
N ASN A 266 9.65 15.45 -1.68
CA ASN A 266 8.57 16.36 -2.07
C ASN A 266 7.30 16.11 -1.25
N TYR A 267 6.22 16.85 -1.55
CA TYR A 267 4.96 16.75 -0.82
C TYR A 267 4.30 15.37 -0.97
N ASP A 268 4.32 14.79 -2.16
CA ASP A 268 3.64 13.53 -2.45
C ASP A 268 4.30 12.35 -1.72
N HIS A 269 5.63 12.36 -1.59
CA HIS A 269 6.41 11.28 -0.95
C HIS A 269 6.69 11.54 0.54
N ARG A 270 5.98 12.47 1.18
CA ARG A 270 6.24 12.82 2.60
C ARG A 270 5.81 11.76 3.61
N ASN A 271 4.96 10.83 3.18
CA ASN A 271 4.28 9.85 4.03
C ASN A 271 4.53 8.38 3.65
N HIS A 272 5.35 8.12 2.63
CA HIS A 272 5.64 6.78 2.17
C HIS A 272 7.00 6.74 1.47
N PHE A 273 7.54 5.53 1.30
CA PHE A 273 8.62 5.28 0.37
C PHE A 273 8.07 4.75 -0.93
N HIS A 274 8.40 5.39 -2.04
CA HIS A 274 8.14 4.91 -3.38
C HIS A 274 9.38 4.21 -3.92
N PHE A 275 9.24 2.93 -4.28
CA PHE A 275 10.29 2.12 -4.90
C PHE A 275 9.88 1.76 -6.33
N ASP A 276 10.74 2.03 -7.32
CA ASP A 276 10.53 1.58 -8.70
C ASP A 276 11.80 1.06 -9.39
N ILE A 277 11.60 0.21 -10.38
CA ILE A 277 12.64 -0.32 -11.29
C ILE A 277 12.52 0.23 -12.72
N LYS A 278 12.10 1.51 -12.85
CA LYS A 278 12.02 2.22 -14.14
C LYS A 278 13.30 2.08 -14.96
N ASN A 279 13.16 1.48 -16.14
CA ASN A 279 14.26 1.42 -17.11
C ASN A 279 14.58 2.83 -17.66
N ARG A 280 15.78 3.34 -17.35
CA ARG A 280 16.28 4.63 -17.84
C ARG A 280 17.52 4.40 -18.72
N ARG A 281 17.50 4.92 -19.94
CA ARG A 281 18.61 4.79 -20.91
C ARG A 281 19.94 5.34 -20.40
N SER A 282 19.91 6.33 -19.50
CA SER A 282 21.10 6.98 -18.94
C SER A 282 21.72 6.23 -17.75
N GLY A 283 21.09 5.15 -17.26
CA GLY A 283 21.50 4.50 -16.01
C GLY A 283 21.29 5.35 -14.75
N TYR A 284 20.65 6.53 -14.87
CA TYR A 284 20.40 7.42 -13.75
C TYR A 284 19.52 6.76 -12.68
N ARG A 285 19.90 6.95 -11.40
CA ARG A 285 19.13 6.48 -10.25
C ARG A 285 18.62 7.68 -9.45
N ALA A 286 17.31 7.71 -9.22
CA ALA A 286 16.64 8.75 -8.44
C ALA A 286 16.58 8.30 -6.98
N CYS A 287 17.61 8.61 -6.20
CA CYS A 287 17.66 8.35 -4.76
C CYS A 287 17.46 9.67 -4.00
N ARG A 288 16.27 9.91 -3.43
CA ARG A 288 15.90 11.19 -2.83
C ARG A 288 15.16 11.04 -1.51
#